data_AF-A0A1I0DBS1-F1
#
_entry.id   AF-A0A1I0DBS1-F1
#
_cell.length_a   1.000
_cell.length_b   1.000
_cell.length_c   1.000
_cell.angle_alpha   90.00
_cell.angle_beta   90.00
_cell.angle_gamma   90.00
#
_symmetry.space_group_name_H-M   'P 1'
#
loop_
_entity.id
_entity.type
_entity.pdbx_description
1 polymer ?
#
loop_
_entity_poly.entity_id
_entity_poly.type
_entity_poly.pdbx_seq_one_letter_code
_entity_poly.pdbx_strand_id
1 'polypeptide(L)'
;MEKSNLFLFYRIFQAIYYRLQLDKTCRKLRDRYRFKYDINAILSDIVYARILEPASKRSAFKAVSHFLEPPSYELHDVYRALDIFGKECDLIQAEL
;
A
#
# COMPACT_ATOMS: atom_id res chain seq x y z
N MET A 1 4.71 -5.76 -19.12
CA MET A 1 6.00 -5.66 -18.41
C MET A 1 6.52 -7.05 -18.14
N GLU A 2 7.78 -7.35 -18.46
CA GLU A 2 8.38 -8.65 -18.17
C GLU A 2 8.48 -8.86 -16.63
N LYS A 3 8.22 -10.07 -16.13
CA LYS A 3 8.20 -10.35 -14.67
C LYS A 3 9.51 -9.95 -13.97
N SER A 4 10.64 -10.11 -14.65
CA SER A 4 11.97 -9.71 -14.16
C SER A 4 12.06 -8.21 -13.86
N ASN A 5 11.46 -7.36 -14.71
CA ASN A 5 11.45 -5.91 -14.51
C ASN A 5 10.51 -5.51 -13.36
N LEU A 6 9.36 -6.18 -13.23
CA LEU A 6 8.44 -5.96 -12.11
C LEU A 6 9.11 -6.24 -10.76
N PHE A 7 9.89 -7.32 -10.65
CA PHE A 7 10.62 -7.64 -9.42
C PHE A 7 11.63 -6.55 -9.05
N LEU A 8 12.40 -6.05 -10.02
CA LEU A 8 13.37 -4.99 -9.78
C LEU A 8 12.68 -3.69 -9.31
N PHE A 9 11.61 -3.26 -9.99
CA PHE A 9 10.85 -2.08 -9.59
C PHE A 9 10.24 -2.24 -8.20
N TYR A 10 9.68 -3.41 -7.90
CA TYR A 10 9.12 -3.71 -6.58
C TYR A 10 10.16 -3.55 -5.47
N ARG A 11 11.40 -4.06 -5.67
CA ARG A 11 12.50 -3.89 -4.70
C ARG A 11 12.91 -2.42 -4.51
N ILE A 12 12.96 -1.64 -5.60
CA ILE A 12 13.28 -0.21 -5.53
C ILE A 12 12.19 0.55 -4.75
N PHE A 13 10.92 0.31 -5.05
CA PHE A 13 9.81 0.96 -4.35
C PHE A 13 9.72 0.51 -2.90
N GLN A 14 10.00 -0.76 -2.61
CA GLN A 14 10.13 -1.27 -1.25
C GLN A 14 11.23 -0.54 -0.47
N ALA A 15 12.41 -0.35 -1.07
CA ALA A 15 13.48 0.40 -0.44
C ALA A 15 13.10 1.86 -0.15
N ILE A 16 12.41 2.54 -1.07
CA ILE A 16 11.91 3.92 -0.86
C ILE A 16 10.86 3.93 0.26
N TYR A 17 9.89 3.02 0.22
CA TYR A 17 8.80 2.91 1.19
C TYR A 17 9.32 2.78 2.63
N TYR A 18 10.30 1.91 2.86
CA TYR A 18 10.93 1.73 4.18
C TYR A 18 11.82 2.91 4.57
N ARG A 19 12.48 3.59 3.63
CA ARG A 19 13.25 4.82 3.92
C ARG A 19 12.35 5.97 4.37
N LEU A 20 11.14 6.06 3.80
CA LEU A 20 10.09 6.99 4.21
C LEU A 20 9.41 6.57 5.53
N GLN A 21 9.80 5.45 6.13
CA GLN A 21 9.28 4.95 7.41
C GLN A 21 7.75 4.72 7.41
N LEU A 22 7.13 4.58 6.24
CA LEU A 22 5.69 4.36 6.09
C LEU A 22 5.24 3.07 6.80
N ASP A 23 6.12 2.07 6.88
CA ASP A 23 5.88 0.85 7.66
C ASP A 23 5.67 1.14 9.15
N LYS A 24 6.39 2.13 9.70
CA LYS A 24 6.27 2.54 11.10
C LYS A 24 4.95 3.26 11.33
N THR A 25 4.57 4.15 10.42
CA THR A 25 3.27 4.84 10.46
C THR A 25 2.12 3.84 10.38
N CYS A 26 2.20 2.85 9.48
CA CYS A 26 1.23 1.76 9.40
C CYS A 26 1.15 0.93 10.69
N ARG A 27 2.27 0.68 11.39
CA ARG A 27 2.25 0.04 12.72
C ARG A 27 1.49 0.88 13.75
N LYS A 28 1.73 2.19 13.82
CA LYS A 28 1.00 3.09 14.73
C LYS A 28 -0.50 3.11 14.44
N LEU A 29 -0.88 3.18 13.17
CA LEU A 29 -2.28 3.12 12.75
C LEU A 29 -2.93 1.79 13.12
N ARG A 30 -2.23 0.67 12.89
CA ARG A 30 -2.69 -0.66 13.28
C ARG A 30 -2.96 -0.75 14.78
N ASP A 31 -2.06 -0.22 15.60
CA ASP A 31 -2.19 -0.25 17.06
C ASP A 31 -3.36 0.64 17.54
N ARG A 32 -3.62 1.76 16.87
CA ARG A 32 -4.73 2.69 17.16
C ARG A 32 -6.11 2.12 16.77
N TYR A 33 -6.23 1.51 15.59
CA TYR A 33 -7.51 1.16 14.99
C TYR A 33 -7.83 -0.34 15.01
N ARG A 34 -6.85 -1.21 15.32
CA ARG A 34 -7.02 -2.67 15.46
C ARG A 34 -7.66 -3.33 14.23
N PHE A 35 -7.09 -3.09 13.04
CA PHE A 35 -7.58 -3.63 11.78
C PHE A 35 -7.60 -5.17 11.76
N LYS A 36 -8.56 -5.73 11.03
CA LYS A 36 -8.62 -7.18 10.70
C LYS A 36 -7.83 -7.55 9.45
N TYR A 37 -7.19 -6.56 8.83
CA TYR A 37 -6.42 -6.66 7.59
C TYR A 37 -5.05 -6.00 7.77
N ASP A 38 -4.10 -6.34 6.92
CA ASP A 38 -2.77 -5.72 6.94
C ASP A 38 -2.79 -4.37 6.23
N ILE A 39 -2.88 -3.28 7.01
CA ILE A 39 -2.89 -1.92 6.48
C ILE A 39 -1.56 -1.53 5.80
N ASN A 40 -0.44 -2.15 6.19
CA ASN A 40 0.86 -1.89 5.57
C ASN A 40 0.91 -2.48 4.16
N ALA A 41 0.45 -3.74 4.00
CA ALA A 41 0.34 -4.38 2.70
C ALA A 41 -0.55 -3.57 1.74
N ILE A 42 -1.70 -3.07 2.23
CA ILE A 42 -2.59 -2.23 1.43
C ILE A 42 -1.90 -0.94 0.98
N LEU A 43 -1.19 -0.25 1.87
CA LEU A 43 -0.54 1.02 1.52
C LEU A 43 0.59 0.81 0.51
N SER A 44 1.46 -0.17 0.73
CA SER A 44 2.56 -0.47 -0.19
C SER A 44 2.04 -0.83 -1.57
N ASP A 45 1.06 -1.75 -1.64
CA ASP A 45 0.54 -2.26 -2.91
C ASP A 45 -0.17 -1.17 -3.71
N ILE A 46 -0.95 -0.31 -3.06
CA ILE A 46 -1.61 0.80 -3.72
C ILE A 46 -0.61 1.86 -4.19
N VAL A 47 0.43 2.16 -3.40
CA VAL A 47 1.48 3.11 -3.80
C VAL A 47 2.24 2.57 -5.02
N TYR A 48 2.63 1.30 -5.00
CA TYR A 48 3.35 0.69 -6.12
C TYR A 48 2.47 0.62 -7.36
N ALA A 49 1.21 0.22 -7.21
CA ALA A 49 0.26 0.19 -8.32
C ALA A 49 0.06 1.58 -8.93
N ARG A 50 -0.01 2.64 -8.12
CA ARG A 50 -0.14 4.01 -8.64
C ARG A 50 1.09 4.52 -9.37
N ILE A 51 2.29 4.07 -8.98
CA ILE A 51 3.52 4.45 -9.69
C ILE A 51 3.63 3.69 -11.02
N LEU A 52 3.27 2.40 -11.03
CA LEU A 52 3.38 1.54 -12.20
C LEU A 52 2.26 1.76 -13.22
N GLU A 53 1.02 1.85 -12.75
CA GLU A 53 -0.20 1.96 -13.56
C GLU A 53 -1.26 2.80 -12.82
N PRO A 54 -1.19 4.15 -12.92
CA PRO A 54 -2.14 5.03 -12.26
C PRO A 54 -3.59 4.71 -12.65
N ALA A 55 -4.41 4.29 -11.68
CA ALA A 55 -5.79 3.88 -11.94
C ALA A 55 -6.72 4.12 -10.74
N SER A 56 -8.02 3.83 -10.94
CA SER A 56 -9.04 3.88 -9.88
C SER A 56 -8.72 2.93 -8.71
N LYS A 57 -9.34 3.13 -7.53
CA LYS A 57 -9.13 2.26 -6.34
C LYS A 57 -9.35 0.77 -6.67
N ARG A 58 -10.44 0.47 -7.40
CA ARG A 58 -10.79 -0.89 -7.83
C ARG A 58 -9.83 -1.44 -8.88
N SER A 59 -9.44 -0.60 -9.85
CA SER A 59 -8.48 -0.99 -10.88
C SER A 59 -7.10 -1.27 -10.29
N ALA A 60 -6.65 -0.46 -9.34
CA ALA A 60 -5.40 -0.68 -8.61
C ALA A 60 -5.43 -2.02 -7.85
N PHE A 61 -6.50 -2.34 -7.13
CA PHE A 61 -6.65 -3.65 -6.47
C PHE A 61 -6.57 -4.83 -7.46
N LYS A 62 -7.21 -4.70 -8.63
CA LYS A 62 -7.14 -5.70 -9.69
C LYS A 62 -5.71 -5.83 -10.25
N ALA A 63 -5.00 -4.71 -10.43
CA ALA A 63 -3.62 -4.72 -10.90
C ALA A 63 -2.67 -5.41 -9.90
N VAL A 64 -2.81 -5.11 -8.60
CA VAL A 64 -2.02 -5.73 -7.52
C VAL A 64 -2.20 -7.25 -7.48
N SER A 65 -3.40 -7.76 -7.81
CA SER A 65 -3.65 -9.21 -7.89
C SER A 65 -2.79 -9.93 -8.93
N HIS A 66 -2.15 -9.18 -9.85
CA HIS A 66 -1.24 -9.69 -10.88
C HIS A 66 0.23 -9.36 -10.59
N PHE A 67 0.57 -8.87 -9.40
CA PHE A 67 1.94 -8.56 -8.99
C PHE A 67 2.71 -9.83 -8.59
N LEU A 68 3.76 -9.69 -7.76
CA LEU A 68 4.60 -10.81 -7.31
C LEU A 68 3.84 -11.80 -6.43
N GLU A 69 3.02 -11.28 -5.52
CA GLU A 69 2.19 -12.06 -4.60
C GLU A 69 0.75 -11.52 -4.65
N PRO A 70 -0.26 -12.40 -4.59
CA PRO A 70 -1.64 -11.96 -4.48
C PRO A 70 -1.86 -11.25 -3.12
N PRO A 71 -2.73 -10.23 -3.07
CA PRO A 71 -2.98 -9.49 -1.84
C PRO A 71 -3.61 -10.38 -0.76
N SER A 72 -3.21 -10.18 0.49
CA SER A 72 -3.74 -10.87 1.67
C SER A 72 -5.05 -10.27 2.22
N TYR A 73 -5.62 -9.31 1.49
CA TYR A 73 -6.76 -8.49 1.89
C TYR A 73 -7.79 -8.40 0.76
N GLU A 74 -9.02 -8.01 1.09
CA GLU A 74 -10.09 -7.90 0.10
C GLU A 74 -10.29 -6.48 -0.41
N LEU A 75 -11.01 -6.34 -1.52
CA LEU A 75 -11.33 -5.03 -2.11
C LEU A 75 -11.99 -4.09 -1.08
N HIS A 76 -12.86 -4.61 -0.23
CA HIS A 76 -13.57 -3.78 0.75
C HIS A 76 -12.62 -3.25 1.85
N ASP A 77 -11.53 -3.95 2.15
CA ASP A 77 -10.48 -3.49 3.07
C ASP A 77 -9.67 -2.33 2.47
N VAL A 78 -9.47 -2.33 1.14
CA VAL A 78 -8.85 -1.20 0.43
C VAL A 78 -9.64 0.08 0.64
N TYR A 79 -10.97 0.03 0.51
CA TYR A 79 -11.81 1.21 0.73
C TYR A 79 -11.71 1.69 2.18
N ARG A 80 -11.83 0.78 3.16
CA ARG A 80 -11.69 1.11 4.58
C ARG A 80 -10.33 1.71 4.92
N ALA A 81 -9.24 1.14 4.39
CA ALA A 81 -7.89 1.64 4.61
C ALA A 81 -7.71 3.05 4.01
N LEU A 82 -8.22 3.30 2.80
CA LEU A 82 -8.14 4.61 2.16
C LEU A 82 -8.89 5.69 2.94
N ASP A 83 -10.02 5.35 3.56
CA ASP A 83 -10.74 6.29 4.44
C ASP A 83 -9.90 6.65 5.67
N ILE A 84 -9.20 5.67 6.27
CA ILE A 84 -8.29 5.91 7.38
C ILE A 84 -7.09 6.75 6.95
N PHE A 85 -6.47 6.47 5.80
CA PHE A 85 -5.35 7.27 5.30
C PHE A 85 -5.75 8.72 5.03
N GLY A 86 -6.97 8.95 4.51
CA GLY A 86 -7.50 10.29 4.35
C GLY A 86 -7.71 11.00 5.69
N LYS A 87 -8.26 10.29 6.68
CA LYS A 87 -8.50 10.81 8.03
C LYS A 87 -7.20 11.13 8.79
N GLU A 88 -6.16 10.32 8.60
CA GLU A 88 -4.87 10.43 9.30
C GLU A 88 -3.79 11.06 8.41
N CYS A 89 -4.18 11.82 7.37
CA CYS A 89 -3.25 12.41 6.41
C CYS A 89 -2.22 13.32 7.09
N ASP A 90 -2.65 14.14 8.05
CA ASP A 90 -1.74 15.04 8.79
C ASP A 90 -0.70 14.26 9.60
N LEU A 91 -1.11 13.15 10.23
CA LEU A 91 -0.20 12.25 10.94
C LEU A 91 0.81 11.63 9.98
N ILE A 92 0.34 11.12 8.84
CA ILE A 92 1.21 10.50 7.83
C ILE A 92 2.24 11.51 7.33
N GLN A 93 1.80 12.74 7.00
CA GLN A 93 2.70 13.80 6.52
C GLN A 93 3.71 14.25 7.56
N ALA A 94 3.34 14.29 8.85
CA ALA A 94 4.25 14.64 9.93
C ALA A 94 5.32 13.57 10.23
N GLU A 95 5.14 12.34 9.74
CA GLU A 95 6.04 11.20 9.97
C GLU A 95 6.96 10.87 8.79
N LEU A 96 6.76 11.53 7.64
CA LEU A 96 7.62 11.45 6.45
C LEU A 96 8.90 12.31 6.61
#